data_AF-A0A925ZRW6-F1
#
_entry.id   AF-A0A925ZRW6-F1
#
_cell.length_a   1.000
_cell.length_b   1.000
_cell.length_c   1.000
_cell.angle_alpha   90.00
_cell.angle_beta   90.00
_cell.angle_gamma   90.00
#
_symmetry.space_group_name_H-M   'P 1'
#
loop_
_entity.id
_entity.type
_entity.pdbx_description
1 polymer ?
#
loop_
_entity_poly.entity_id
_entity_poly.type
_entity_poly.pdbx_seq_one_letter_code
_entity_poly.pdbx_strand_id
1 'polypeptide(L)'
;AGSLASYAMSPAPSVGASGAIFGLFGGLLAFYVVGRNVLGDMGRRQLQSMGGLIVVNLLLGFAVPGIDYYAHLGGLAAGALSGWLLAPRFTVGFQFGQPQVVRHFLPQGWPGALALLLVLGWLVRAVQPPL
;
A
#
# COMPACT_ATOMS: atom_id res chain seq x y z
N ALA A 1 12.19 -2.34 0.35
CA ALA A 1 11.52 -2.33 1.67
C ALA A 1 10.98 -3.72 2.07
N GLY A 2 10.13 -4.37 1.26
CA GLY A 2 9.56 -5.70 1.59
C GLY A 2 10.57 -6.85 1.78
N SER A 3 11.77 -6.73 1.23
CA SER A 3 12.83 -7.73 1.33
C SER A 3 13.85 -7.45 2.44
N LEU A 4 13.85 -6.25 3.06
CA LEU A 4 14.92 -5.82 3.98
C LEU A 4 14.73 -6.32 5.42
N ALA A 5 13.49 -6.54 5.87
CA ALA A 5 13.23 -7.16 7.18
C ALA A 5 13.36 -8.69 7.13
N SER A 6 13.04 -9.32 5.99
CA SER A 6 13.29 -10.74 5.74
C SER A 6 14.79 -11.08 5.68
N TYR A 7 15.65 -10.09 5.49
CA TYR A 7 17.11 -10.18 5.34
C TYR A 7 17.87 -10.03 6.67
N ALA A 8 17.21 -9.60 7.75
CA ALA A 8 17.90 -9.28 9.01
C ALA A 8 17.85 -10.40 10.07
N MET A 9 16.83 -11.28 10.10
CA MET A 9 16.59 -12.11 11.30
C MET A 9 16.11 -13.57 11.13
N SER A 10 16.09 -14.22 9.96
CA SER A 10 15.68 -15.64 9.90
C SER A 10 16.17 -16.45 8.67
N PRO A 11 16.59 -17.73 8.85
CA PRO A 11 16.95 -18.67 7.78
C PRO A 11 15.75 -19.37 7.09
N ALA A 12 14.51 -19.03 7.43
CA ALA A 12 13.30 -19.57 6.79
C ALA A 12 12.47 -18.45 6.12
N PRO A 13 12.59 -18.23 4.80
CA PRO A 13 11.94 -17.13 4.10
C PRO A 13 10.70 -17.60 3.33
N SER A 14 9.50 -17.28 3.80
CA SER A 14 8.29 -17.33 2.94
C SER A 14 7.04 -16.68 3.54
N VAL A 15 6.84 -16.74 4.86
CA VAL A 15 5.55 -16.39 5.49
C VAL A 15 5.22 -14.88 5.40
N GLY A 16 6.22 -14.00 5.39
CA GLY A 16 6.01 -12.54 5.36
C GLY A 16 5.93 -11.87 3.98
N ALA A 17 6.30 -12.57 2.89
CA ALA A 17 6.36 -11.97 1.56
C ALA A 17 4.98 -11.58 1.04
N SER A 18 3.96 -12.38 1.35
CA SER A 18 2.58 -12.12 0.94
C SER A 18 2.01 -10.86 1.59
N GLY A 19 2.30 -10.60 2.87
CA GLY A 19 1.93 -9.33 3.53
C GLY A 19 2.55 -8.10 2.83
N ALA A 20 3.79 -8.20 2.38
CA ALA A 20 4.42 -7.12 1.61
C ALA A 20 3.75 -6.90 0.24
N ILE A 21 3.33 -7.97 -0.44
CA ILE A 21 2.55 -7.88 -1.69
C ILE A 21 1.21 -7.17 -1.43
N PHE A 22 0.52 -7.54 -0.35
CA PHE A 22 -0.69 -6.84 0.06
C PHE A 22 -0.44 -5.36 0.38
N GLY A 23 0.73 -5.01 0.92
CA GLY A 23 1.16 -3.62 1.06
C GLY A 23 1.31 -2.88 -0.27
N LEU A 24 1.84 -3.53 -1.30
CA LEU A 24 1.88 -2.95 -2.64
C LEU A 24 0.47 -2.77 -3.23
N PHE A 25 -0.41 -3.75 -3.06
CA PHE A 25 -1.82 -3.64 -3.46
C PHE A 25 -2.52 -2.49 -2.74
N GLY A 26 -2.31 -2.32 -1.44
CA GLY A 26 -2.87 -1.21 -0.68
C GLY A 26 -2.37 0.14 -1.19
N GLY A 27 -1.07 0.28 -1.41
CA GLY A 27 -0.48 1.52 -1.92
C GLY A 27 -0.99 1.88 -3.32
N LEU A 28 -1.10 0.89 -4.20
CA LEU A 28 -1.64 1.07 -5.54
C LEU A 28 -3.14 1.38 -5.50
N LEU A 29 -3.88 0.78 -4.56
CA LEU A 29 -5.31 1.07 -4.36
C LEU A 29 -5.50 2.53 -3.99
N ALA A 30 -4.72 3.02 -3.03
CA ALA A 30 -4.75 4.42 -2.63
C ALA A 30 -4.40 5.36 -3.78
N PHE A 31 -3.40 5.02 -4.61
CA PHE A 31 -3.06 5.79 -5.81
C PHE A 31 -4.25 5.92 -6.77
N TYR A 32 -4.89 4.82 -7.15
CA TYR A 32 -6.05 4.84 -8.05
C TYR A 32 -7.25 5.55 -7.43
N VAL A 33 -7.48 5.41 -6.12
CA VAL A 33 -8.55 6.11 -5.41
C VAL A 33 -8.31 7.62 -5.41
N VAL A 34 -7.09 8.07 -5.12
CA VAL A 34 -6.73 9.49 -5.09
C VAL A 34 -6.79 10.10 -6.49
N GLY A 35 -6.37 9.36 -7.52
CA GLY A 35 -6.36 9.83 -8.91
C GLY A 35 -7.65 9.60 -9.70
N ARG A 36 -8.69 9.00 -9.11
CA ARG A 36 -9.86 8.49 -9.85
C ARG A 36 -10.56 9.51 -10.76
N ASN A 37 -10.56 10.78 -10.39
CA ASN A 37 -11.21 11.85 -11.15
C ASN A 37 -10.45 12.22 -12.43
N VAL A 38 -9.14 11.98 -12.48
CA VAL A 38 -8.28 12.32 -13.63
C VAL A 38 -7.95 11.09 -14.46
N LEU A 39 -7.85 9.91 -13.84
CA LEU A 39 -7.52 8.66 -14.52
C LEU A 39 -8.69 8.08 -15.34
N GLY A 40 -9.90 8.61 -15.18
CA GLY A 40 -11.07 8.23 -15.95
C GLY A 40 -11.39 6.73 -15.91
N ASP A 41 -11.93 6.21 -17.02
CA ASP A 41 -12.37 4.82 -17.11
C ASP A 41 -11.24 3.80 -16.95
N MET A 42 -10.02 4.13 -17.41
CA MET A 42 -8.86 3.26 -17.24
C MET A 42 -8.53 3.09 -15.75
N GLY A 43 -8.48 4.19 -14.99
CA GLY A 43 -8.25 4.14 -13.54
C GLY A 43 -9.36 3.39 -12.81
N ARG A 44 -10.62 3.57 -13.21
CA ARG A 44 -11.76 2.88 -12.63
C ARG A 44 -11.69 1.36 -12.86
N ARG A 45 -11.36 0.91 -14.08
CA ARG A 45 -11.21 -0.52 -14.40
C ARG A 45 -10.07 -1.14 -13.61
N GLN A 46 -8.94 -0.45 -13.50
CA GLN A 46 -7.81 -0.94 -12.71
C GLN A 46 -8.16 -1.04 -11.22
N LEU A 47 -8.86 -0.04 -10.68
CA LEU A 47 -9.35 -0.04 -9.30
C LEU A 47 -10.29 -1.23 -9.04
N GLN A 48 -11.22 -1.49 -9.96
CA GLN A 48 -12.15 -2.62 -9.87
C GLN A 48 -11.43 -3.96 -9.96
N SER A 49 -10.55 -4.13 -10.95
CA SER A 49 -9.78 -5.37 -11.14
C SER A 49 -8.93 -5.69 -9.91
N MET A 50 -8.21 -4.69 -9.40
CA MET A 50 -7.36 -4.88 -8.24
C MET A 50 -8.17 -5.06 -6.96
N GLY A 51 -9.27 -4.32 -6.78
CA GLY A 51 -10.20 -4.53 -5.67
C GLY A 51 -10.76 -5.95 -5.65
N GLY A 52 -11.13 -6.48 -6.82
CA GLY A 52 -11.56 -7.88 -6.98
C GLY A 52 -10.47 -8.87 -6.57
N LEU A 53 -9.24 -8.67 -7.05
CA LEU A 53 -8.10 -9.52 -6.68
C LEU A 53 -7.82 -9.49 -5.16
N ILE A 54 -7.85 -8.32 -4.54
CA ILE A 54 -7.64 -8.16 -3.09
C ILE A 54 -8.73 -8.94 -2.33
N VAL A 55 -10.00 -8.75 -2.69
CA VAL A 55 -11.13 -9.42 -2.03
C VAL A 55 -11.00 -10.94 -2.14
N VAL A 56 -10.74 -11.45 -3.34
CA VAL A 56 -10.57 -12.90 -3.56
C VAL A 56 -9.40 -13.45 -2.73
N ASN A 57 -8.25 -12.78 -2.73
CA ASN A 57 -7.09 -13.26 -1.97
C ASN A 57 -7.31 -13.18 -0.44
N LEU A 58 -8.04 -12.18 0.07
CA LEU A 58 -8.40 -12.13 1.49
C LEU A 58 -9.39 -13.23 1.88
N LEU A 59 -10.38 -13.51 1.03
CA LEU A 59 -11.33 -14.61 1.27
C LEU A 59 -10.63 -15.96 1.27
N LEU A 60 -9.71 -16.18 0.32
CA LEU A 60 -8.88 -17.39 0.30
C LEU A 60 -7.97 -17.48 1.53
N GLY A 61 -7.34 -16.37 1.94
CA GLY A 61 -6.51 -16.33 3.15
C GLY A 61 -7.28 -16.58 4.45
N PHE A 62 -8.55 -16.19 4.50
CA PHE A 62 -9.44 -16.49 5.62
C PHE A 62 -9.91 -17.95 5.61
N ALA A 63 -10.22 -18.50 4.43
CA ALA A 63 -10.82 -19.83 4.30
C ALA A 63 -9.80 -20.99 4.33
N VAL A 64 -8.55 -20.75 3.95
CA VAL A 64 -7.52 -21.80 3.86
C VAL A 64 -6.64 -21.81 5.12
N PRO A 65 -6.66 -22.90 5.92
CA PRO A 65 -5.78 -23.03 7.08
C PRO A 65 -4.30 -22.95 6.69
N GLY A 66 -3.51 -22.25 7.51
CA GLY A 66 -2.08 -22.04 7.26
C GLY A 66 -1.73 -20.81 6.44
N ILE A 67 -2.72 -20.04 5.95
CA ILE A 67 -2.50 -18.70 5.39
C ILE A 67 -2.67 -17.64 6.50
N ASP A 68 -1.68 -16.76 6.63
CA ASP A 68 -1.72 -15.67 7.59
C ASP A 68 -2.55 -14.48 7.05
N TYR A 69 -3.87 -14.55 7.29
CA TYR A 69 -4.82 -13.50 6.93
C TYR A 69 -4.54 -12.15 7.64
N TYR A 70 -4.01 -12.17 8.87
CA TYR A 70 -3.71 -10.95 9.62
C TYR A 70 -2.52 -10.21 9.00
N ALA A 71 -1.50 -10.93 8.52
CA ALA A 71 -0.39 -10.35 7.78
C ALA A 71 -0.86 -9.67 6.47
N HIS A 72 -1.85 -10.24 5.78
CA HIS A 72 -2.42 -9.64 4.56
C HIS A 72 -3.18 -8.35 4.87
N LEU A 73 -4.04 -8.35 5.89
CA LEU A 73 -4.77 -7.15 6.31
C LEU A 73 -3.83 -6.04 6.78
N GLY A 74 -2.85 -6.38 7.63
CA GLY A 74 -1.87 -5.42 8.13
C GLY A 74 -1.03 -4.81 7.00
N GLY A 75 -0.56 -5.65 6.07
CA GLY A 75 0.13 -5.22 4.86
C GLY A 75 -0.73 -4.27 4.04
N LEU A 76 -1.96 -4.67 3.70
CA LEU A 76 -2.91 -3.87 2.93
C LEU A 76 -3.18 -2.49 3.55
N ALA A 77 -3.43 -2.45 4.87
CA ALA A 77 -3.72 -1.22 5.59
C ALA A 77 -2.50 -0.28 5.63
N ALA A 78 -1.32 -0.80 5.99
CA ALA A 78 -0.08 -0.02 6.03
C ALA A 78 0.30 0.51 4.63
N GLY A 79 0.11 -0.32 3.61
CA GLY A 79 0.29 0.03 2.21
C GLY A 79 -0.66 1.13 1.75
N ALA A 80 -1.95 1.00 2.04
CA ALA A 80 -2.97 1.98 1.69
C ALA A 80 -2.72 3.33 2.37
N LEU A 81 -2.34 3.33 3.64
CA LEU A 81 -2.00 4.56 4.36
C LEU A 81 -0.75 5.22 3.77
N SER A 82 0.30 4.45 3.49
CA SER A 82 1.52 4.95 2.83
C SER A 82 1.21 5.52 1.44
N GLY A 83 0.41 4.81 0.65
CA GLY A 83 -0.03 5.26 -0.67
C GLY A 83 -0.87 6.53 -0.60
N TRP A 84 -1.76 6.66 0.39
CA TRP A 84 -2.55 7.89 0.56
C TRP A 84 -1.68 9.09 0.94
N LEU A 85 -0.66 8.89 1.77
CA LEU A 85 0.29 9.92 2.17
C LEU A 85 1.18 10.37 1.01
N LEU A 86 1.62 9.43 0.18
CA LEU A 86 2.66 9.67 -0.83
C LEU A 86 2.12 9.87 -2.25
N ALA A 87 0.91 9.41 -2.57
CA ALA A 87 0.38 9.49 -3.92
C ALA A 87 0.18 10.96 -4.34
N PRO A 88 0.56 11.31 -5.59
CA PRO A 88 0.25 12.62 -6.12
C PRO A 88 -1.26 12.78 -6.31
N ARG A 89 -1.78 13.95 -5.95
CA ARG A 89 -3.10 14.39 -6.34
C ARG A 89 -3.02 15.04 -7.70
N PHE A 90 -3.86 14.56 -8.61
CA PHE A 90 -3.92 15.07 -9.96
C PHE A 90 -5.02 16.13 -10.05
N THR A 91 -4.70 17.26 -10.65
CA THR A 91 -5.64 18.32 -11.01
C THR A 91 -5.49 18.62 -12.50
N VAL A 92 -6.59 18.99 -13.15
CA VAL A 92 -6.56 19.44 -14.54
C VAL A 92 -6.44 20.97 -14.51
N GLY A 93 -5.25 21.46 -14.84
CA GLY A 93 -4.97 22.88 -15.04
C GLY A 93 -5.01 23.25 -16.50
N PHE A 94 -5.06 24.55 -16.79
CA PHE A 94 -4.96 25.09 -18.14
C PHE A 94 -3.72 25.97 -18.23
N GLN A 95 -2.76 25.57 -19.05
CA GLN A 95 -1.56 26.36 -19.33
C GLN A 95 -1.51 26.65 -20.82
N PHE A 96 -1.50 27.94 -21.19
CA PHE A 96 -1.60 28.40 -22.58
C PHE A 96 -2.80 27.81 -23.35
N GLY A 97 -3.94 27.66 -22.69
CA GLY A 97 -5.17 27.11 -23.29
C GLY A 97 -5.16 25.59 -23.53
N GLN A 98 -4.06 24.90 -23.21
CA GLN A 98 -3.96 23.44 -23.29
C GLN A 98 -4.24 22.80 -21.92
N PRO A 99 -5.06 21.74 -21.86
CA PRO A 99 -5.28 21.01 -20.62
C PRO A 99 -3.98 20.30 -20.21
N GLN A 100 -3.52 20.56 -18.99
CA GLN A 100 -2.35 19.91 -18.41
C GLN A 100 -2.71 19.23 -17.09
N VAL A 101 -2.19 18.02 -16.90
CA VAL A 101 -2.33 17.31 -15.63
C VAL A 101 -1.23 17.77 -14.69
N VAL A 102 -1.62 18.55 -13.69
CA VAL A 102 -0.72 19.03 -12.64
C VAL A 102 -0.75 18.06 -11.46
N ARG A 103 0.41 17.84 -10.84
CA ARG A 103 0.58 16.93 -9.70
C ARG A 103 0.88 17.73 -8.44
N HIS A 104 0.09 17.54 -7.40
CA HIS A 104 0.30 18.13 -6.08
C HIS A 104 0.50 17.02 -5.05
N PHE A 105 1.55 17.12 -4.23
CA PHE A 105 1.78 16.18 -3.13
C PHE A 105 1.22 16.73 -1.83
N LEU A 106 0.89 15.85 -0.88
CA LEU A 106 0.61 16.28 0.49
C LEU A 106 1.84 16.98 1.07
N PRO A 107 1.72 18.20 1.63
CA PRO A 107 2.85 18.85 2.31
C PRO A 107 3.38 17.99 3.47
N GLN A 108 2.48 17.30 4.17
CA GLN A 108 2.80 16.37 5.26
C GLN A 108 2.92 14.91 4.79
N GLY A 109 2.98 14.63 3.48
CA GLY A 109 3.03 13.28 2.95
C GLY A 109 4.29 12.52 3.36
N TRP A 110 5.46 13.10 3.07
CA TRP A 110 6.76 12.50 3.40
C TRP A 110 7.02 12.37 4.91
N PRO A 111 6.75 13.40 5.76
CA PRO A 111 6.94 13.28 7.20
C PRO A 111 5.97 12.27 7.81
N GLY A 112 4.72 12.23 7.31
CA GLY A 112 3.74 11.23 7.73
C GLY A 112 4.17 9.81 7.36
N ALA A 113 4.72 9.61 6.16
CA ALA A 113 5.21 8.30 5.73
C ALA A 113 6.43 7.85 6.56
N LEU A 114 7.35 8.76 6.90
CA LEU A 114 8.42 8.45 7.83
C LEU A 114 7.91 8.09 9.21
N ALA A 115 7.00 8.88 9.78
CA ALA A 115 6.43 8.61 11.09
C ALA A 115 5.76 7.23 11.10
N LEU A 116 5.01 6.90 10.04
CA LEU A 116 4.41 5.58 9.88
C LEU A 116 5.47 4.48 9.82
N LEU A 117 6.54 4.65 9.04
CA LEU A 117 7.64 3.68 8.96
C LEU A 117 8.32 3.47 10.32
N LEU A 118 8.55 4.54 11.07
CA LEU A 118 9.14 4.48 12.41
C LEU A 118 8.22 3.77 13.40
N VAL A 119 6.91 4.08 13.37
CA VAL A 119 5.90 3.41 14.21
C VAL A 119 5.81 1.92 13.88
N LEU A 120 5.76 1.56 12.60
CA LEU A 120 5.74 0.16 12.18
C LEU A 120 7.03 -0.57 12.58
N GLY A 121 8.19 0.05 12.39
CA GLY A 121 9.47 -0.49 12.83
C GLY A 121 9.55 -0.68 14.35
N TRP A 122 9.02 0.26 15.13
CA TRP A 122 8.91 0.16 16.58
C TRP A 122 7.97 -0.97 17.00
N LEU A 123 6.77 -1.06 16.41
CA LEU A 123 5.79 -2.11 16.71
C LEU A 123 6.35 -3.50 16.44
N VAL A 124 7.06 -3.70 15.33
CA VAL A 124 7.74 -4.96 15.02
C VAL A 124 8.71 -5.33 16.14
N ARG A 125 9.55 -4.38 16.58
CA ARG A 125 10.52 -4.61 17.66
C ARG A 125 9.88 -4.83 19.02
N ALA A 126 8.74 -4.20 19.30
CA ALA A 126 8.04 -4.34 20.57
C ALA A 126 7.32 -5.69 20.73
N VAL A 127 6.94 -6.32 19.62
CA VAL A 127 6.19 -7.59 19.60
C VAL A 127 7.12 -8.82 19.47
N GLN A 128 8.34 -8.65 18.96
CA GLN A 128 9.33 -9.74 18.95
C GLN A 128 9.94 -9.89 20.36
N PRO A 129 9.93 -11.11 20.95
CA PRO A 129 10.62 -11.31 22.22
C PRO A 129 12.12 -10.99 22.06
N PRO A 130 12.76 -10.39 23.08
CA PRO A 130 14.21 -10.24 23.05
C PRO A 130 14.85 -11.62 22.92
N LEU A 131 15.79 -11.75 21.98
CA LEU A 131 16.61 -12.95 21.78
C LEU A 131 17.39 -13.30 23.05
#